data_AF-A0A2D7FMP0-F1
#
_entry.id   AF-A0A2D7FMP0-F1
#
_cell.length_a   1.000
_cell.length_b   1.000
_cell.length_c   1.000
_cell.angle_alpha   90.00
_cell.angle_beta   90.00
_cell.angle_gamma   90.00
#
_symmetry.space_group_name_H-M   'P 1'
#
loop_
_entity.id
_entity.type
_entity.pdbx_description
1 polymer ?
#
loop_
_entity_poly.entity_id
_entity_poly.type
_entity_poly.pdbx_seq_one_letter_code
_entity_poly.pdbx_strand_id
1 'polypeptide(L)' 'MLVRTMADAEGLVNALKRLLKGAGMTYADVAVHLLVSESTVKRWFADRNFSLQRVDVICELLCVEWHDVI' A
#
# COMPACT_ATOMS: atom_id res chain seq x y z
N MET A 1 20.27 21.85 -5.84
CA MET A 1 19.01 21.21 -6.28
C MET A 1 18.86 19.94 -5.46
N LEU A 2 18.20 20.00 -4.30
CA LEU A 2 17.94 18.81 -3.51
C LEU A 2 16.79 18.07 -4.17
N VAL A 3 17.10 17.03 -4.95
CA VAL A 3 16.14 15.96 -5.22
C VAL A 3 15.81 15.39 -3.84
N ARG A 4 14.59 15.62 -3.34
CA ARG A 4 14.08 14.97 -2.14
C ARG A 4 13.90 13.49 -2.46
N THR A 5 14.98 12.73 -2.32
CA THR A 5 14.94 11.29 -2.24
C THR A 5 14.23 10.90 -0.93
N MET A 6 13.39 9.86 -0.99
CA MET A 6 12.86 9.06 0.13
C MET A 6 11.47 9.43 0.70
N ALA A 7 10.46 8.73 0.16
CA ALA A 7 9.33 8.10 0.86
C ALA A 7 9.06 8.54 2.31
N ASP A 8 8.22 9.56 2.49
CA ASP A 8 7.49 9.71 3.76
C ASP A 8 6.24 8.81 3.76
N ALA A 9 5.65 8.61 4.93
CA ALA A 9 4.48 7.73 5.09
C ALA A 9 3.29 8.14 4.18
N GLU A 10 3.22 9.40 3.76
CA GLU A 10 2.20 9.90 2.85
C GLU A 10 2.48 9.53 1.40
N GLY A 11 3.74 9.63 0.95
CA GLY A 11 4.19 9.15 -0.35
C GLY A 11 3.89 7.67 -0.57
N LEU A 12 4.21 6.82 0.42
CA LEU A 12 3.93 5.39 0.39
C LEU A 12 2.43 5.10 0.26
N VAL A 13 1.60 5.76 1.07
CA VAL A 13 0.14 5.60 1.04
C VAL A 13 -0.43 6.00 -0.33
N ASN A 14 0.08 7.08 -0.92
CA ASN A 14 -0.35 7.54 -2.24
C ASN A 14 0.07 6.57 -3.35
N ALA A 15 1.27 6.00 -3.28
CA ALA A 15 1.74 4.98 -4.22
C ALA A 15 0.86 3.73 -4.17
N LEU A 16 0.63 3.17 -2.98
CA LEU A 16 -0.23 1.99 -2.79
C LEU A 16 -1.66 2.22 -3.29
N LYS A 17 -2.25 3.39 -3.03
CA LYS A 17 -3.57 3.75 -3.57
C LYS A 17 -3.60 3.80 -5.10
N ARG A 18 -2.54 4.32 -5.74
CA ARG A 18 -2.44 4.36 -7.21
C ARG A 18 -2.32 2.97 -7.79
N LEU A 19 -1.50 2.10 -7.18
CA LEU A 19 -1.32 0.71 -7.62
C LEU A 19 -2.62 -0.10 -7.49
N LEU A 20 -3.29 -0.02 -6.33
CA LEU A 20 -4.61 -0.64 -6.14
C LEU A 20 -5.60 -0.18 -7.21
N LYS A 21 -5.69 1.13 -7.46
CA LYS A 21 -6.57 1.69 -8.49
C LYS A 21 -6.20 1.21 -9.89
N GLY A 22 -4.91 1.14 -10.21
CA GLY A 22 -4.42 0.66 -11.51
C GLY A 22 -4.73 -0.82 -11.76
N ALA A 23 -4.70 -1.64 -10.69
CA ALA A 23 -5.04 -3.05 -10.72
C ALA A 23 -6.55 -3.34 -10.60
N GLY A 24 -7.39 -2.31 -10.44
CA GLY A 24 -8.83 -2.49 -10.18
C GLY A 24 -9.16 -3.13 -8.83
N MET A 25 -8.21 -3.10 -7.88
CA MET A 25 -8.34 -3.71 -6.56
C MET A 25 -8.90 -2.71 -5.55
N THR A 26 -9.70 -3.22 -4.62
CA THR A 26 -10.34 -2.47 -3.53
C THR A 26 -9.70 -2.82 -2.18
N TYR A 27 -10.04 -2.05 -1.14
CA TYR A 27 -9.64 -2.42 0.22
C TYR A 27 -10.28 -3.73 0.71
N ALA A 28 -11.41 -4.14 0.13
CA ALA A 28 -12.02 -5.42 0.43
C ALA A 28 -11.17 -6.58 -0.11
N ASP A 29 -10.62 -6.45 -1.32
CA ASP A 29 -9.72 -7.44 -1.90
C ASP A 29 -8.44 -7.57 -1.08
N VAL A 30 -7.87 -6.43 -0.67
CA VAL A 30 -6.74 -6.38 0.26
C VAL A 30 -7.06 -7.08 1.58
N ALA A 31 -8.25 -6.86 2.13
CA ALA A 31 -8.68 -7.46 3.39
C ALA A 31 -8.82 -8.98 3.29
N VAL A 32 -9.39 -9.48 2.19
CA VAL A 32 -9.49 -10.92 1.88
C VAL A 32 -8.10 -11.55 1.79
N HIS A 33 -7.17 -10.91 1.08
CA HIS A 33 -5.81 -11.43 0.91
C HIS A 33 -5.02 -11.46 2.23
N LEU A 34 -5.19 -10.44 3.07
CA LEU A 34 -4.52 -10.31 4.37
C LEU A 34 -5.24 -11.03 5.52
N LEU A 35 -6.39 -11.65 5.28
CA LEU A 35 -7.23 -12.29 6.30
C LEU A 35 -7.59 -11.35 7.46
N VAL A 36 -7.90 -10.09 7.13
CA VAL A 36 -8.33 -9.05 8.09
C VAL A 36 -9.67 -8.45 7.66
N SER A 37 -10.25 -7.58 8.50
CA SER A 37 -11.42 -6.80 8.10
C SER A 37 -11.05 -5.63 7.17
N GLU A 38 -11.95 -5.24 6.27
CA GLU A 38 -11.78 -4.03 5.45
C GLU A 38 -11.60 -2.77 6.31
N SER A 39 -12.26 -2.70 7.47
CA SER A 39 -12.07 -1.62 8.45
C SER A 39 -10.64 -1.54 8.97
N THR A 40 -9.98 -2.68 9.17
CA THR A 40 -8.56 -2.75 9.56
C THR A 40 -7.67 -2.17 8.45
N VAL A 41 -7.93 -2.53 7.19
CA VAL A 41 -7.21 -2.00 6.03
C VAL A 41 -7.40 -0.48 5.94
N LYS A 42 -8.65 0.00 6.00
CA LYS A 42 -8.97 1.44 6.02
C LYS A 42 -8.21 2.19 7.11
N ARG A 43 -8.11 1.60 8.31
CA ARG A 43 -7.36 2.18 9.42
C ARG A 43 -5.86 2.29 9.11
N TRP A 44 -5.23 1.26 8.56
CA TRP A 44 -3.81 1.33 8.18
C TRP A 44 -3.51 2.44 7.16
N PHE A 45 -4.38 2.60 6.16
CA PHE A 45 -4.27 3.68 5.18
C PHE A 45 -4.53 5.07 5.80
N ALA A 46 -5.45 5.20 6.76
CA ALA A 46 -5.75 6.45 7.45
C ALA A 46 -4.63 6.87 8.42
N ASP A 47 -4.12 5.91 9.19
CA ASP A 47 -3.04 6.12 10.17
C ASP A 47 -1.68 6.33 9.49
N ARG A 48 -1.58 6.02 8.19
CA ARG A 48 -0.32 6.00 7.41
C ARG A 48 0.76 5.14 8.08
N ASN A 49 0.33 4.12 8.83
CA ASN A 49 1.21 3.27 9.63
C ASN A 49 1.30 1.87 9.02
N PHE A 50 2.28 1.70 8.14
CA PHE A 50 2.59 0.42 7.51
C PHE A 50 3.94 -0.09 8.02
N SER A 51 3.95 -1.35 8.47
CA SER A 51 5.20 -2.10 8.54
C SER A 51 5.60 -2.55 7.14
N LEU A 52 6.90 -2.78 6.91
CA LEU A 52 7.41 -3.32 5.64
C LEU A 52 6.65 -4.60 5.23
N GLN A 53 6.44 -5.52 6.18
CA GLN A 53 5.70 -6.75 5.96
C GLN A 53 4.27 -6.54 5.42
N ARG A 54 3.57 -5.46 5.80
CA ARG A 54 2.24 -5.18 5.25
C ARG A 54 2.33 -4.68 3.82
N VAL A 55 3.37 -3.91 3.50
CA VAL A 55 3.61 -3.43 2.15
C VAL A 55 4.01 -4.60 1.25
N ASP A 56 4.87 -5.51 1.71
CA ASP A 56 5.24 -6.76 1.01
C ASP A 56 3.98 -7.50 0.54
N VAL A 57 3.07 -7.81 1.47
CA VAL A 57 1.87 -8.60 1.17
C VAL A 57 0.90 -7.86 0.23
N ILE A 58 0.83 -6.53 0.31
CA ILE A 58 0.04 -5.74 -0.65
C ILE A 58 0.70 -5.76 -2.04
N CYS A 59 2.03 -5.75 -2.13
CA CYS A 59 2.75 -5.88 -3.40
C CYS A 59 2.56 -7.27 -4.01
N GLU A 60 2.58 -8.33 -3.20
CA GLU A 60 2.28 -9.71 -3.61
C GLU A 60 0.87 -9.81 -4.21
N LEU A 61 -0.14 -9.23 -3.55
CA LEU A 61 -1.51 -9.17 -4.09
C LEU A 61 -1.58 -8.48 -5.45
N LEU A 62 -0.77 -7.43 -5.62
CA LEU A 62 -0.78 -6.60 -6.81
C LEU A 62 0.14 -7.13 -7.92
N CYS A 63 0.90 -8.19 -7.68
CA CYS A 63 1.94 -8.70 -8.57
C CYS A 63 2.92 -7.60 -9.03
N VAL A 64 3.27 -6.69 -8.12
CA VAL A 64 4.22 -5.59 -8.36
C VAL A 64 5.46 -5.77 -7.52
N GLU A 65 6.61 -5.30 -8.03
CA GLU A 65 7.83 -5.29 -7.23
C GLU A 65 7.91 -4.02 -6.37
N TRP A 66 8.66 -4.10 -5.28
CA TRP A 66 8.92 -2.95 -4.41
C TRP A 66 9.45 -1.71 -5.15
N HIS A 67 10.22 -1.92 -6.21
CA HIS A 67 10.76 -0.85 -7.05
C HIS A 67 9.68 0.00 -7.75
N ASP A 68 8.45 -0.50 -7.88
CA ASP A 68 7.33 0.23 -8.46
C ASP A 68 6.57 1.10 -7.44
N VAL A 69 6.91 0.97 -6.14
CA VAL A 69 6.23 1.64 -5.01
C VAL A 69 6.99 2.87 -4.51
N ILE A 70 8.32 2.95 -4.72
CA ILE A 70 9.23 3.98 -4.18
C ILE A 70 9.85 4.89 -5.23
#